data_AF-V5FJP7-F1
#
_entry.id   AF-V5FJP7-F1
#
_cell.length_a   1.000
_cell.length_b   1.000
_cell.length_c   1.000
_cell.angle_alpha   90.00
_cell.angle_beta   90.00
_cell.angle_gamma   90.00
#
_symmetry.space_group_name_H-M   'P 1'
#
loop_
_entity.id
_entity.type
_entity.pdbx_description
1 polymer ?
#
loop_
_entity_poly.entity_id
_entity_poly.type
_entity_poly.pdbx_seq_one_letter_code
_entity_poly.pdbx_strand_id
1 'polypeptide(L)'
;MNSEIQEESELFSEFEIIEPDIAGQSDNKLIKQIEDKLNVGDFQQYLPSLDVDLNLCHSREEFVVLPLYSMARGKNVPERSGLNQWNARGRSRHPDEVYIPIPMAVHKKNPSFFPERDDPFDLVLPNGEVLCAKVCQQGRKALMSDPNRALGNWILRDLLNLQKYELLTLTQLIKAGFDSVKVAKIGELFYLYPNIPL
;
A
#
# COMPACT_ATOMS: atom_id res chain seq x y z
N MET A 1 14.01 -8.41 -27.16
CA MET A 1 12.68 -8.39 -26.53
C MET A 1 12.58 -9.27 -25.28
N ASN A 2 13.62 -10.04 -24.92
CA ASN A 2 13.66 -10.86 -23.70
C ASN A 2 14.62 -10.34 -22.61
N SER A 3 15.37 -9.27 -22.85
CA SER A 3 16.32 -8.69 -21.88
C SER A 3 15.63 -7.74 -20.87
N GLU A 4 14.59 -7.01 -21.29
CA GLU A 4 13.89 -6.01 -20.47
C GLU A 4 13.01 -6.65 -19.37
N ILE A 5 12.49 -7.86 -19.61
CA ILE A 5 11.69 -8.62 -18.62
C ILE A 5 12.59 -9.25 -17.55
N GLN A 6 13.87 -9.47 -17.88
CA GLN A 6 14.81 -10.16 -17.02
C GLN A 6 15.42 -9.18 -15.99
N GLU A 7 15.77 -7.96 -16.41
CA GLU A 7 16.21 -6.88 -15.51
C GLU A 7 15.13 -6.44 -14.51
N GLU A 8 13.85 -6.40 -14.94
CA GLU A 8 12.71 -6.09 -14.05
C GLU A 8 12.36 -7.26 -13.09
N SER A 9 12.95 -8.44 -13.26
CA SER A 9 12.79 -9.56 -12.33
C SER A 9 13.92 -9.63 -11.30
N GLU A 10 15.14 -9.25 -11.69
CA GLU A 10 16.33 -9.27 -10.83
C GLU A 10 16.31 -8.12 -9.82
N LEU A 11 15.85 -6.93 -10.22
CA LEU A 11 15.77 -5.74 -9.35
C LEU A 11 14.71 -5.86 -8.22
N PHE A 12 13.74 -6.76 -8.40
CA PHE A 12 12.70 -7.05 -7.39
C PHE A 12 13.00 -8.32 -6.58
N SER A 13 14.13 -8.97 -6.86
CA SER A 13 14.60 -10.12 -6.08
C SER A 13 15.30 -9.69 -4.78
N GLU A 14 15.84 -8.46 -4.73
CA GLU A 14 16.48 -7.87 -3.53
C GLU A 14 15.48 -7.38 -2.46
N PHE A 15 14.18 -7.40 -2.73
CA PHE A 15 13.19 -7.27 -1.64
C PHE A 15 13.13 -8.58 -0.88
N GLU A 16 13.95 -8.69 0.17
CA GLU A 16 13.89 -9.76 1.16
C GLU A 16 12.44 -9.89 1.67
N ILE A 17 11.78 -10.97 1.24
CA ILE A 17 10.65 -11.51 1.98
C ILE A 17 11.24 -12.45 3.01
N ILE A 18 11.06 -12.10 4.28
CA ILE A 18 11.32 -12.99 5.40
C ILE A 18 10.39 -14.19 5.28
N GLU A 19 10.93 -15.34 4.88
CA GLU A 19 10.19 -16.60 4.92
C GLU A 19 9.78 -16.94 6.38
N PRO A 20 8.60 -17.52 6.62
CA PRO A 20 8.22 -18.01 7.94
C PRO A 20 9.09 -19.19 8.33
N ASP A 21 10.05 -18.93 9.21
CA ASP A 21 10.60 -19.97 10.07
C ASP A 21 9.46 -20.50 10.96
N ILE A 22 9.30 -21.82 10.99
CA ILE A 22 8.28 -22.51 11.77
C ILE A 22 8.75 -22.48 13.23
N ALA A 23 8.55 -21.35 13.91
CA ALA A 23 8.84 -21.20 15.33
C ALA A 23 7.63 -21.63 16.18
N GLY A 24 7.24 -22.89 16.04
CA GLY A 24 6.25 -23.53 16.90
C GLY A 24 6.93 -24.48 17.88
N GLN A 25 7.79 -23.99 18.78
CA GLN A 25 8.21 -24.64 20.04
C GLN A 25 9.42 -23.92 20.64
N SER A 26 9.19 -22.86 21.41
CA SER A 26 10.03 -22.26 22.47
C SER A 26 9.40 -20.89 22.69
N ASP A 27 8.54 -20.68 23.69
CA ASP A 27 9.00 -20.13 24.97
C ASP A 27 7.86 -20.04 25.99
N ASN A 28 7.15 -21.14 26.22
CA ASN A 28 6.13 -21.21 27.29
C ASN A 28 6.70 -20.92 28.70
N LYS A 29 8.03 -20.96 28.85
CA LYS A 29 8.72 -20.63 30.10
C LYS A 29 8.95 -19.12 30.28
N LEU A 30 9.14 -18.38 29.19
CA LEU A 30 9.30 -16.92 29.21
C LEU A 30 7.95 -16.24 29.41
N ILE A 31 6.91 -16.70 28.71
CA ILE A 31 5.53 -16.22 28.85
C ILE A 31 5.07 -16.35 30.30
N LYS A 32 5.26 -17.53 30.90
CA LYS A 32 4.89 -17.77 32.30
C LYS A 32 5.67 -16.92 33.30
N GLN A 33 6.95 -16.62 33.02
CA GLN A 33 7.74 -15.71 33.85
C GLN A 33 7.32 -14.24 33.71
N ILE A 34 6.73 -13.85 32.58
CA ILE A 34 6.21 -12.51 32.34
C ILE A 34 4.84 -12.36 33.04
N GLU A 35 3.97 -13.37 32.92
CA GLU A 35 2.68 -13.45 33.60
C GLU A 35 2.82 -13.43 35.14
N ASP A 36 3.82 -14.12 35.70
CA ASP A 36 4.06 -14.12 37.15
C ASP A 36 4.64 -12.79 37.67
N LYS A 37 5.29 -11.99 36.81
CA LYS A 37 5.88 -10.68 37.17
C LYS A 37 4.90 -9.52 37.06
N LEU A 38 3.92 -9.63 36.18
CA LEU A 38 2.87 -8.64 36.00
C LEU A 38 1.68 -9.14 36.81
N ASN A 39 1.28 -8.48 37.89
CA ASN A 39 0.15 -8.94 38.71
C ASN A 39 -1.18 -8.72 37.93
N VAL A 40 -1.52 -9.65 37.03
CA VAL A 40 -2.54 -9.49 35.95
C VAL A 40 -4.00 -9.43 36.46
N GLY A 41 -4.24 -9.58 37.77
CA GLY A 41 -5.58 -9.67 38.35
C GLY A 41 -6.50 -8.48 38.03
N ASP A 42 -5.95 -7.26 37.91
CA ASP A 42 -6.73 -6.05 37.61
C ASP A 42 -6.93 -5.81 36.11
N PHE A 43 -6.17 -6.49 35.26
CA PHE A 43 -6.21 -6.31 33.80
C PHE A 43 -7.01 -7.39 33.08
N GLN A 44 -7.54 -8.37 33.81
CA GLN A 44 -8.25 -9.52 33.27
C GLN A 44 -9.50 -9.13 32.46
N GLN A 45 -10.08 -7.95 32.73
CA GLN A 45 -11.19 -7.38 31.95
C GLN A 45 -10.75 -6.75 30.60
N TYR A 46 -9.47 -6.41 30.46
CA TYR A 46 -8.88 -5.87 29.23
C TYR A 46 -8.16 -6.94 28.40
N LEU A 47 -7.87 -8.11 28.99
CA LEU A 47 -7.28 -9.24 28.29
C LEU A 47 -8.12 -9.72 27.09
N PRO A 48 -9.46 -9.79 27.13
CA PRO A 48 -10.22 -10.22 25.95
C PRO A 48 -10.03 -9.28 24.76
N SER A 49 -9.96 -7.96 24.98
CA SER A 49 -9.66 -6.98 23.93
C SER A 49 -8.20 -7.03 23.48
N LEU A 50 -7.27 -7.19 24.42
CA LEU A 50 -5.85 -7.31 24.08
C LEU A 50 -5.55 -8.60 23.31
N ASP A 51 -6.19 -9.72 23.68
CA ASP A 51 -6.09 -11.00 22.98
C ASP A 51 -6.70 -10.91 21.58
N VAL A 52 -7.79 -10.15 21.39
CA VAL A 52 -8.33 -9.86 20.05
C VAL A 52 -7.33 -9.02 19.24
N ASP A 53 -6.74 -7.99 19.84
CA ASP A 53 -5.73 -7.13 19.20
C ASP A 53 -4.42 -7.90 18.89
N LEU A 54 -4.00 -8.81 19.78
CA LEU A 54 -2.83 -9.68 19.63
C LEU A 54 -3.09 -10.84 18.66
N ASN A 55 -4.31 -11.37 18.59
CA ASN A 55 -4.69 -12.34 17.56
C ASN A 55 -4.83 -11.68 16.18
N LEU A 56 -5.27 -10.42 16.11
CA LEU A 56 -5.14 -9.60 14.90
C LEU A 56 -3.65 -9.40 14.54
N CYS A 57 -2.81 -9.11 15.54
CA CYS A 57 -1.37 -8.93 15.34
C CYS A 57 -0.61 -10.24 15.02
N HIS A 58 -1.24 -11.40 15.24
CA HIS A 58 -0.72 -12.72 14.87
C HIS A 58 -1.12 -13.17 13.45
N SER A 59 -2.02 -12.44 12.79
CA SER A 59 -2.08 -12.53 11.33
C SER A 59 -0.88 -11.76 10.78
N ARG A 60 0.01 -12.45 10.05
CA ARG A 60 1.05 -11.75 9.28
C ARG A 60 0.33 -10.71 8.41
N GLU A 61 0.57 -9.43 8.66
CA GLU A 61 0.02 -8.37 7.80
C GLU A 61 0.45 -8.65 6.35
N GLU A 62 -0.50 -9.03 5.51
CA GLU A 62 -0.27 -9.09 4.08
C GLU A 62 -0.18 -7.66 3.58
N PHE A 63 0.95 -7.28 2.98
CA PHE A 63 1.09 -5.97 2.38
C PHE A 63 1.83 -6.01 1.05
N VAL A 64 1.62 -4.96 0.26
CA VAL A 64 2.36 -4.68 -0.96
C VAL A 64 2.84 -3.22 -0.94
N VAL A 65 3.97 -2.98 -1.58
CA VAL A 65 4.50 -1.62 -1.77
C VAL A 65 4.30 -1.23 -3.22
N LEU A 66 3.62 -0.12 -3.46
CA LEU A 66 3.34 0.40 -4.79
C LEU A 66 4.18 1.65 -5.05
N PRO A 67 5.05 1.66 -6.08
CA PRO A 67 5.83 2.84 -6.41
C PRO A 67 4.93 3.95 -6.98
N LEU A 68 5.17 5.19 -6.57
CA LEU A 68 4.53 6.38 -7.14
C LEU A 68 5.32 6.95 -8.33
N TYR A 69 6.38 6.26 -8.74
CA TYR A 69 7.23 6.55 -9.88
C TYR A 69 7.25 5.38 -10.87
N SER A 70 7.86 5.61 -12.03
CA SER A 70 8.12 4.64 -13.08
C SER A 70 9.63 4.40 -13.20
N MET A 71 10.03 3.19 -13.59
CA MET A 71 11.41 2.84 -13.95
C MET A 71 11.63 2.69 -15.47
N ALA A 72 10.55 2.68 -16.26
CA ALA A 72 10.61 2.36 -17.70
C ALA A 72 11.51 3.27 -18.55
N ARG A 73 11.81 4.49 -18.09
CA ARG A 73 12.72 5.44 -18.77
C ARG A 73 13.65 6.09 -17.74
N GLY A 74 14.16 5.28 -16.83
CA GLY A 74 14.80 5.74 -15.59
C GLY A 74 13.76 6.11 -14.53
N LYS A 75 14.23 6.33 -13.29
CA LYS A 75 13.37 6.68 -12.15
C LYS A 75 12.75 8.06 -12.37
N ASN A 76 11.46 8.12 -12.67
CA ASN A 76 10.74 9.38 -12.90
C ASN A 76 9.25 9.28 -12.52
N VAL A 77 8.62 10.41 -12.21
CA VAL A 77 7.14 10.49 -12.18
C VAL A 77 6.68 10.82 -13.61
N PRO A 78 5.86 9.96 -14.27
CA PRO A 78 5.38 10.25 -15.62
C PRO A 78 4.50 11.51 -15.66
N GLU A 79 4.65 12.33 -16.70
CA GLU A 79 3.91 13.62 -16.79
C GLU A 79 2.42 13.48 -17.13
N ARG A 80 1.99 12.31 -17.63
CA ARG A 80 0.65 12.12 -18.23
C ARG A 80 -0.02 10.79 -17.84
N SER A 81 0.47 10.14 -16.79
CA SER A 81 -0.05 8.87 -16.30
C SER A 81 0.20 8.74 -14.79
N GLY A 82 -0.33 7.68 -14.18
CA GLY A 82 -0.29 7.49 -12.73
C GLY A 82 -0.92 8.68 -12.00
N LEU A 83 -0.14 9.30 -11.11
CA LEU A 83 -0.55 10.46 -10.34
C LEU A 83 -0.75 11.74 -11.17
N ASN A 84 -0.17 11.83 -12.38
CA ASN A 84 -0.42 12.92 -13.33
C ASN A 84 -1.42 12.52 -14.43
N GLN A 85 -2.28 11.52 -14.21
CA GLN A 85 -3.26 11.10 -15.21
C GLN A 85 -4.21 12.24 -15.63
N TRP A 86 -4.52 13.18 -14.75
CA TRP A 86 -5.30 14.38 -15.07
C TRP A 86 -4.72 15.19 -16.25
N ASN A 87 -3.41 15.09 -16.51
CA ASN A 87 -2.70 15.75 -17.62
C ASN A 87 -2.62 14.89 -18.91
N ALA A 88 -3.29 13.74 -18.94
CA ALA A 88 -3.32 12.88 -20.12
C ALA A 88 -4.03 13.56 -21.31
N ARG A 89 -3.57 13.26 -22.52
CA ARG A 89 -4.26 13.69 -23.74
C ARG A 89 -5.62 13.01 -23.86
N GLY A 90 -6.55 13.65 -24.56
CA GLY A 90 -7.90 13.14 -24.81
C GLY A 90 -8.96 13.95 -24.09
N ARG A 91 -9.87 13.28 -23.37
CA ARG A 91 -10.94 13.96 -22.64
C ARG A 91 -10.38 14.86 -21.54
N SER A 92 -11.12 15.91 -21.23
CA SER A 92 -10.89 16.69 -20.01
C SER A 92 -11.02 15.77 -18.78
N ARG A 93 -10.14 15.98 -17.81
CA ARG A 93 -10.06 15.19 -16.57
C ARG A 93 -10.11 16.13 -15.38
N HIS A 94 -10.62 15.61 -14.28
CA HIS A 94 -10.55 16.35 -13.03
C HIS A 94 -9.08 16.45 -12.57
N PRO A 95 -8.63 17.56 -11.97
CA PRO A 95 -7.24 17.70 -11.49
C PRO A 95 -6.84 16.69 -10.40
N ASP A 96 -7.82 16.00 -9.80
CA ASP A 96 -7.60 14.95 -8.79
C ASP A 96 -7.86 13.54 -9.37
N GLU A 97 -8.00 13.42 -10.69
CA GLU A 97 -8.17 12.14 -11.36
C GLU A 97 -6.80 11.47 -11.54
N VAL A 98 -6.55 10.41 -10.77
CA VAL A 98 -5.25 9.73 -10.69
C VAL A 98 -5.41 8.21 -10.71
N TYR A 99 -4.30 7.49 -10.77
CA TYR A 99 -4.23 6.13 -10.27
C TYR A 99 -2.84 5.84 -9.69
N ILE A 100 -2.79 4.91 -8.73
CA ILE A 100 -1.53 4.34 -8.28
C ILE A 100 -1.23 3.11 -9.13
N PRO A 101 -0.07 3.03 -9.80
CA PRO A 101 0.31 1.84 -10.55
C PRO A 101 0.40 0.61 -9.65
N ILE A 102 -0.18 -0.51 -10.09
CA ILE A 102 0.04 -1.83 -9.51
C ILE A 102 1.01 -2.57 -10.44
N PRO A 103 2.29 -2.76 -10.04
CA PRO A 103 3.24 -3.48 -10.86
C PRO A 103 2.78 -4.92 -11.14
N MET A 104 3.06 -5.43 -12.34
CA MET A 104 2.72 -6.81 -12.70
C MET A 104 3.35 -7.84 -11.74
N ALA A 105 4.51 -7.53 -11.17
CA ALA A 105 5.16 -8.34 -10.14
C ALA A 105 4.26 -8.59 -8.91
N VAL A 106 3.43 -7.62 -8.51
CA VAL A 106 2.48 -7.78 -7.40
C VAL A 106 1.46 -8.86 -7.75
N HIS A 107 0.83 -8.78 -8.93
CA HIS A 107 -0.13 -9.78 -9.40
C HIS A 107 0.48 -11.16 -9.61
N LYS A 108 1.75 -11.25 -10.02
CA LYS A 108 2.46 -12.53 -10.17
C LYS A 108 2.78 -13.17 -8.82
N LYS A 109 3.16 -12.37 -7.82
CA LYS A 109 3.62 -12.85 -6.52
C LYS A 109 2.45 -13.17 -5.58
N ASN A 110 1.39 -12.35 -5.61
CA ASN A 110 0.16 -12.58 -4.85
C ASN A 110 -1.07 -12.19 -5.70
N PRO A 111 -1.56 -13.11 -6.57
CA PRO A 111 -2.68 -12.83 -7.49
C PRO A 111 -4.00 -12.47 -6.80
N SER A 112 -4.18 -12.92 -5.56
CA SER A 112 -5.38 -12.72 -4.74
C SER A 112 -5.28 -11.56 -3.75
N PHE A 113 -4.18 -10.80 -3.77
CA PHE A 113 -3.99 -9.69 -2.84
C PHE A 113 -5.09 -8.64 -2.99
N PHE A 114 -5.32 -8.17 -4.22
CA PHE A 114 -6.40 -7.24 -4.55
C PHE A 114 -7.64 -7.97 -5.09
N PRO A 115 -8.84 -7.39 -4.92
CA PRO A 115 -10.05 -7.85 -5.59
C PRO A 115 -9.92 -7.89 -7.11
N GLU A 116 -10.87 -8.54 -7.77
CA GLU A 116 -10.93 -8.59 -9.22
C GLU A 116 -11.17 -7.21 -9.85
N ARG A 117 -10.99 -7.15 -11.17
CA ARG A 117 -11.09 -5.91 -11.91
C ARG A 117 -12.51 -5.32 -11.78
N ASP A 118 -12.55 -4.03 -11.47
CA ASP A 118 -13.76 -3.22 -11.28
C ASP A 118 -14.62 -3.60 -10.06
N ASP A 119 -14.15 -4.54 -9.22
CA ASP A 119 -14.79 -4.85 -7.93
C ASP A 119 -14.38 -3.82 -6.86
N PRO A 120 -15.35 -3.11 -6.24
CA PRO A 120 -15.07 -2.11 -5.23
C PRO A 120 -14.69 -2.74 -3.88
N PHE A 121 -13.84 -2.04 -3.14
CA PHE A 121 -13.43 -2.40 -1.78
C PHE A 121 -13.12 -1.16 -0.93
N ASP A 122 -13.15 -1.32 0.38
CA ASP A 122 -12.85 -0.26 1.33
C ASP A 122 -11.35 -0.08 1.51
N LEU A 123 -10.88 1.15 1.27
CA LEU A 123 -9.49 1.57 1.42
C LEU A 123 -9.40 2.66 2.48
N VAL A 124 -8.93 2.28 3.66
CA VAL A 124 -8.80 3.12 4.84
C VAL A 124 -7.52 3.96 4.75
N LEU A 125 -7.67 5.27 4.92
CA LEU A 125 -6.59 6.24 4.97
C LEU A 125 -6.10 6.45 6.42
N PRO A 126 -4.90 7.04 6.62
CA PRO A 126 -4.33 7.22 7.96
C PRO A 126 -5.15 8.15 8.88
N ASN A 127 -5.96 9.03 8.29
CA ASN A 127 -6.87 9.92 9.02
C ASN A 127 -8.20 9.24 9.42
N GLY A 128 -8.39 7.94 9.11
CA GLY A 128 -9.60 7.18 9.36
C GLY A 128 -10.68 7.32 8.29
N GLU A 129 -10.45 8.12 7.25
CA GLU A 129 -11.36 8.20 6.10
C GLU A 129 -11.34 6.88 5.33
N VAL A 130 -12.51 6.43 4.87
CA VAL A 130 -12.66 5.21 4.09
C VAL A 130 -13.04 5.58 2.66
N LEU A 131 -12.15 5.27 1.72
CA LEU A 131 -12.39 5.46 0.29
C LEU A 131 -12.99 4.18 -0.30
N CYS A 132 -14.02 4.33 -1.14
CA CYS A 132 -14.37 3.27 -2.09
C CYS A 132 -13.27 3.23 -3.16
N ALA A 133 -12.52 2.13 -3.22
CA ALA A 133 -11.43 1.91 -4.16
C ALA A 133 -11.70 0.70 -5.07
N LYS A 134 -11.02 0.65 -6.21
CA LYS A 134 -11.11 -0.48 -7.15
C LYS A 134 -9.85 -0.64 -7.97
N VAL A 135 -9.62 -1.87 -8.43
CA VAL A 135 -8.58 -2.19 -9.41
C VAL A 135 -9.14 -2.07 -10.82
N CYS A 136 -8.56 -1.22 -11.65
CA CYS A 136 -9.07 -0.87 -12.98
C CYS A 136 -8.01 -1.04 -14.08
N GLN A 137 -8.44 -0.72 -15.31
CA GLN A 137 -7.67 -0.73 -16.55
C GLN A 137 -7.21 -2.13 -17.01
N GLN A 138 -6.69 -2.18 -18.24
CA GLN A 138 -6.14 -3.40 -18.81
C GLN A 138 -4.94 -3.87 -17.99
N GLY A 139 -4.93 -5.17 -17.66
CA GLY A 139 -3.90 -5.79 -16.85
C GLY A 139 -3.98 -5.51 -15.35
N ARG A 140 -5.15 -5.05 -14.83
CA ARG A 140 -5.38 -4.78 -13.40
C ARG A 140 -4.33 -3.83 -12.80
N LYS A 141 -3.82 -2.89 -13.61
CA LYS A 141 -2.61 -2.12 -13.30
C LYS A 141 -2.85 -0.82 -12.54
N ALA A 142 -4.10 -0.49 -12.22
CA ALA A 142 -4.45 0.81 -11.68
C ALA A 142 -5.32 0.68 -10.43
N LEU A 143 -4.80 1.09 -9.28
CA LEU A 143 -5.60 1.35 -8.08
C LEU A 143 -6.18 2.76 -8.17
N MET A 144 -7.49 2.88 -8.05
CA MET A 144 -8.23 4.15 -8.15
C MET A 144 -9.30 4.23 -7.06
N SER A 145 -9.75 5.44 -6.70
CA SER A 145 -11.00 5.60 -5.98
C SER A 145 -12.21 5.59 -6.93
N ASP A 146 -13.41 5.38 -6.40
CA ASP A 146 -14.67 5.48 -7.11
C ASP A 146 -15.68 6.36 -6.33
N PRO A 147 -15.96 7.60 -6.78
CA PRO A 147 -15.48 8.25 -8.00
C PRO A 147 -13.96 8.55 -7.96
N ASN A 148 -13.32 8.58 -9.15
CA ASN A 148 -11.86 8.75 -9.28
C ASN A 148 -11.40 10.19 -9.03
N ARG A 149 -11.48 10.62 -7.77
CA ARG A 149 -11.09 11.94 -7.27
C ARG A 149 -10.56 11.88 -5.84
N ALA A 150 -11.15 11.04 -4.99
CA ALA A 150 -10.82 11.01 -3.56
C ALA A 150 -9.36 10.60 -3.33
N LEU A 151 -8.88 9.58 -4.05
CA LEU A 151 -7.48 9.15 -3.95
C LEU A 151 -6.50 10.25 -4.37
N GLY A 152 -6.81 10.97 -5.45
CA GLY A 152 -5.97 12.08 -5.92
C GLY A 152 -6.06 13.30 -5.02
N ASN A 153 -7.21 13.55 -4.39
CA ASN A 153 -7.35 14.60 -3.39
C ASN A 153 -6.42 14.33 -2.19
N TRP A 154 -6.49 13.12 -1.64
CA TRP A 154 -5.63 12.71 -0.52
C TRP A 154 -4.12 12.80 -0.87
N ILE A 155 -3.68 12.17 -1.97
CA ILE A 155 -2.25 12.15 -2.31
C ILE A 155 -1.75 13.52 -2.76
N LEU A 156 -2.41 14.16 -3.72
CA LEU A 156 -1.89 15.38 -4.34
C LEU A 156 -2.10 16.61 -3.46
N ARG A 157 -3.23 16.69 -2.73
CA ARG A 157 -3.60 17.88 -1.96
C ARG A 157 -3.17 17.73 -0.51
N ASP A 158 -3.60 16.68 0.17
CA ASP A 158 -3.40 16.59 1.62
C ASP A 158 -1.95 16.22 1.97
N LEU A 159 -1.36 15.25 1.26
CA LEU A 159 0.01 14.81 1.55
C LEU A 159 1.09 15.67 0.88
N LEU A 160 0.91 15.97 -0.41
CA LEU A 160 1.94 16.64 -1.22
C LEU A 160 1.74 18.15 -1.35
N ASN A 161 0.59 18.67 -0.90
CA ASN A 161 0.25 20.10 -0.92
C ASN A 161 0.42 20.76 -2.31
N LEU A 162 0.14 20.00 -3.38
CA LEU A 162 0.19 20.50 -4.75
C LEU A 162 -1.05 21.31 -5.07
N GLN A 163 -0.86 22.41 -5.80
CA GLN A 163 -1.96 23.18 -6.35
C GLN A 163 -2.63 22.43 -7.51
N LYS A 164 -3.91 22.75 -7.78
CA LYS A 164 -4.60 22.17 -8.95
C LYS A 164 -3.81 22.52 -10.22
N TYR A 165 -3.63 21.51 -11.08
CA TYR A 165 -2.83 21.60 -12.32
C TYR A 165 -1.31 21.77 -12.13
N GLU A 166 -0.80 21.66 -10.90
CA GLU A 166 0.63 21.53 -10.64
C GLU A 166 1.09 20.10 -10.92
N LEU A 167 2.15 19.95 -11.71
CA LEU A 167 2.68 18.65 -12.10
C LEU A 167 3.48 18.03 -10.95
N LEU A 168 3.16 16.79 -10.58
CA LEU A 168 3.97 16.03 -9.62
C LEU A 168 5.28 15.59 -10.28
N THR A 169 6.38 15.83 -9.59
CA THR A 169 7.75 15.44 -9.98
C THR A 169 8.37 14.50 -8.95
N LEU A 170 9.41 13.76 -9.35
CA LEU A 170 10.16 12.90 -8.43
C LEU A 170 10.79 13.72 -7.29
N THR A 171 11.24 14.94 -7.56
CA THR A 171 11.80 15.84 -6.55
C THR A 171 10.79 16.19 -5.45
N GLN A 172 9.50 16.34 -5.78
CA GLN A 172 8.46 16.59 -4.77
C GLN A 172 8.20 15.37 -3.88
N LEU A 173 8.20 14.15 -4.45
CA LEU A 173 8.14 12.91 -3.66
C LEU A 173 9.31 12.81 -2.68
N ILE A 174 10.54 13.04 -3.17
CA ILE A 174 11.75 13.02 -2.34
C ILE A 174 11.65 14.07 -1.21
N LYS A 175 11.21 15.29 -1.52
CA LYS A 175 11.02 16.35 -0.52
C LYS A 175 9.97 16.00 0.53
N ALA A 176 8.94 15.24 0.15
CA ALA A 176 7.90 14.76 1.05
C ALA A 176 8.35 13.57 1.92
N GLY A 177 9.50 12.96 1.62
CA GLY A 177 10.06 11.85 2.39
C GLY A 177 9.54 10.46 2.00
N PHE A 178 8.78 10.34 0.91
CA PHE A 178 8.29 9.06 0.40
C PHE A 178 8.10 9.08 -1.12
N ASP A 179 8.33 7.95 -1.77
CA ASP A 179 8.13 7.78 -3.22
C ASP A 179 7.29 6.55 -3.58
N SER A 180 6.73 5.91 -2.56
CA SER A 180 5.90 4.71 -2.64
C SER A 180 4.83 4.75 -1.54
N VAL A 181 3.82 3.91 -1.69
CA VAL A 181 2.78 3.68 -0.68
C VAL A 181 2.76 2.23 -0.26
N LYS A 182 2.46 1.96 1.00
CA LYS A 182 2.16 0.61 1.51
C LYS A 182 0.66 0.41 1.46
N VAL A 183 0.21 -0.69 0.86
CA VAL A 183 -1.16 -1.19 1.00
C VAL A 183 -1.11 -2.43 1.88
N ALA A 184 -1.72 -2.38 3.06
CA ALA A 184 -1.88 -3.54 3.94
C ALA A 184 -3.31 -4.08 3.84
N LYS A 185 -3.48 -5.38 3.99
CA LYS A 185 -4.77 -6.06 4.04
C LYS A 185 -4.94 -6.71 5.42
N ILE A 186 -5.99 -6.34 6.14
CA ILE A 186 -6.33 -6.89 7.45
C ILE A 186 -7.80 -7.33 7.40
N GLY A 187 -8.02 -8.64 7.36
CA GLY A 187 -9.33 -9.21 7.04
C GLY A 187 -9.80 -8.79 5.65
N GLU A 188 -10.97 -8.16 5.59
CA GLU A 188 -11.58 -7.66 4.34
C GLU A 188 -11.20 -6.19 4.04
N LEU A 189 -10.54 -5.50 4.97
CA LEU A 189 -10.20 -4.08 4.83
C LEU A 189 -8.79 -3.90 4.26
N PHE A 190 -8.65 -2.90 3.41
CA PHE A 190 -7.36 -2.44 2.91
C PHE A 190 -7.00 -1.11 3.55
N TYR A 191 -5.72 -0.93 3.82
CA TYR A 191 -5.19 0.27 4.45
C TYR A 191 -4.05 0.86 3.61
N LEU A 192 -4.11 2.16 3.35
CA LEU A 192 -3.14 2.86 2.50
C LEU A 192 -2.31 3.85 3.32
N TYR A 193 -0.98 3.71 3.25
CA TYR A 193 -0.05 4.57 3.98
C TYR A 193 1.05 5.09 3.06
N PRO A 194 1.54 6.33 3.26
CA PRO A 194 2.85 6.72 2.74
C PRO A 194 3.91 5.73 3.23
N ASN A 195 4.74 5.21 2.34
CA ASN A 195 5.83 4.32 2.71
C ASN A 195 7.07 5.14 3.04
N ILE A 196 7.24 5.48 4.31
CA ILE A 196 8.37 6.26 4.83
C ILE A 196 9.48 5.28 5.22
N PRO A 197 10.68 5.33 4.61
CA PRO A 197 11.81 4.53 5.04
C PRO A 197 12.19 4.87 6.50
N LEU A 198 12.40 3.85 7.32
CA LEU A 198 12.87 3.99 8.71
C LEU A 198 14.32 4.51 8.77
#